data_AF-C3YL33-F1
#
_entry.id   AF-C3YL33-F1
#
_cell.length_a   1.000
_cell.length_b   1.000
_cell.length_c   1.000
_cell.angle_alpha   90.00
_cell.angle_beta   90.00
_cell.angle_gamma   90.00
#
_symmetry.space_group_name_H-M   'P 1'
#
loop_
_entity.id
_entity.type
_entity.pdbx_description
1 polymer ?
#
loop_
_entity_poly.entity_id
_entity_poly.type
_entity_poly.pdbx_seq_one_letter_code
_entity_poly.pdbx_strand_id
1 'polypeptide(L)'
;MGKLGWTLALLFAVLVGYIWYEPAFDPGKIGNPLTSFYAATKFGLDGFFASLRQELVMQDINVSVTYCVLGFIGTETSQNFLEEYQLSKDIIPSPPSDCAMAIIKGGATRQREIYYPWRDAWFATKLRPFVPDLVDHVTRSVFPPLKEKSPLFTVD
;
A
#
# COMPACT_ATOMS: atom_id res chain seq x y z
N MET A 1 1.16 -2.58 -34.27
CA MET A 1 1.74 -2.50 -32.91
C MET A 1 0.60 -2.28 -31.93
N GLY A 2 0.12 -3.38 -31.37
CA GLY A 2 -1.27 -3.54 -30.93
C GLY A 2 -1.56 -3.14 -29.49
N LYS A 3 -2.85 -2.87 -29.23
CA LYS A 3 -3.49 -2.56 -27.94
C LYS A 3 -3.08 -3.46 -26.76
N LEU A 4 -2.49 -4.63 -27.03
CA LEU A 4 -1.92 -5.54 -26.04
C LEU A 4 -0.72 -4.94 -25.28
N GLY A 5 0.09 -4.10 -25.93
CA GLY A 5 1.25 -3.45 -25.31
C GLY A 5 0.86 -2.49 -24.18
N TRP A 6 -0.29 -1.80 -24.32
CA TRP A 6 -0.81 -0.90 -23.30
C TRP A 6 -1.42 -1.63 -22.10
N THR A 7 -2.00 -2.82 -22.33
CA THR A 7 -2.60 -3.60 -21.24
C THR A 7 -1.52 -4.17 -20.33
N LEU A 8 -0.43 -4.67 -20.91
CA LEU A 8 0.77 -5.08 -20.17
C LEU A 8 1.50 -3.90 -19.54
N ALA A 9 1.60 -2.76 -20.24
CA ALA A 9 2.23 -1.55 -19.69
C ALA A 9 1.43 -0.96 -18.51
N LEU A 10 0.09 -1.05 -18.51
CA LEU A 10 -0.74 -0.68 -17.35
C LEU A 10 -0.59 -1.68 -16.21
N LEU A 11 -0.56 -2.99 -16.50
CA LEU A 11 -0.24 -4.03 -15.52
C LEU A 11 1.14 -3.81 -14.86
N PHE A 12 2.15 -3.41 -15.64
CA PHE A 12 3.49 -3.11 -15.14
C PHE A 12 3.61 -1.73 -14.46
N ALA A 13 2.96 -0.68 -14.97
CA ALA A 13 2.98 0.65 -14.36
C ALA A 13 2.30 0.65 -12.98
N VAL A 14 1.26 -0.19 -12.81
CA VAL A 14 0.63 -0.43 -11.51
C VAL A 14 1.49 -1.33 -10.61
N LEU A 15 2.50 -2.04 -11.10
CA LEU A 15 3.42 -2.81 -10.25
C LEU A 15 4.67 -2.00 -9.82
N VAL A 16 5.16 -1.10 -10.67
CA VAL A 16 6.45 -0.39 -10.47
C VAL A 16 6.38 0.67 -9.36
N GLY A 17 5.20 1.21 -9.04
CA GLY A 17 5.04 2.17 -7.95
C GLY A 17 4.97 1.57 -6.54
N TYR A 18 5.06 0.25 -6.38
CA TYR A 18 4.77 -0.45 -5.11
C TYR A 18 5.99 -0.86 -4.28
N ILE A 19 7.21 -0.76 -4.81
CA ILE A 19 8.40 -1.36 -4.18
C ILE A 19 9.24 -0.32 -3.39
N TRP A 20 8.95 0.97 -3.51
CA TRP A 20 9.93 2.00 -3.14
C TRP A 20 9.80 2.62 -1.75
N TYR A 21 8.73 2.39 -0.99
CA TYR A 21 8.64 2.86 0.39
C TYR A 21 7.50 2.16 1.12
N GLU A 22 7.77 1.26 2.04
CA GLU A 22 6.68 0.56 2.75
C GLU A 22 6.84 0.76 4.25
N PRO A 23 6.22 1.80 4.83
CA PRO A 23 6.20 2.00 6.27
C PRO A 23 5.09 1.14 6.88
N ALA A 24 5.38 0.06 7.63
CA ALA A 24 4.49 -0.76 8.48
C ALA A 24 3.12 -1.29 7.92
N PHE A 25 2.33 -0.50 7.19
CA PHE A 25 1.01 -0.76 6.61
C PHE A 25 0.83 0.03 5.29
N ASP A 26 0.12 -0.53 4.30
CA ASP A 26 -0.19 0.15 3.02
C ASP A 26 -0.85 1.52 3.27
N PRO A 27 -0.15 2.62 2.90
CA PRO A 27 -0.68 3.93 3.14
C PRO A 27 -1.75 4.35 2.13
N GLY A 28 -2.20 3.45 1.25
CA GLY A 28 -3.38 3.64 0.40
C GLY A 28 -4.72 3.41 1.09
N LYS A 29 -4.71 2.87 2.32
CA LYS A 29 -5.91 2.63 3.13
C LYS A 29 -5.79 3.18 4.55
N ILE A 30 -4.59 3.45 5.05
CA ILE A 30 -4.30 3.97 6.40
C ILE A 30 -3.27 5.11 6.29
N GLY A 31 -3.38 6.18 7.06
CA GLY A 31 -2.37 7.25 7.04
C GLY A 31 -1.25 6.94 8.03
N ASN A 32 0.00 6.88 7.56
CA ASN A 32 1.16 6.71 8.43
C ASN A 32 1.94 8.02 8.58
N PRO A 33 2.43 8.35 9.79
CA PRO A 33 3.38 9.44 9.98
C PRO A 33 4.56 9.37 9.00
N LEU A 34 5.15 10.53 8.70
CA LEU A 34 6.34 10.69 7.84
C LEU A 34 6.14 10.32 6.36
N THR A 35 4.95 9.89 5.97
CA THR A 35 4.68 9.39 4.61
C THR A 35 3.47 10.06 3.96
N SER A 36 3.08 11.26 4.40
CA SER A 36 1.85 11.94 3.94
C SER A 36 1.76 12.10 2.42
N PHE A 37 2.83 12.49 1.74
CA PHE A 37 2.85 12.59 0.26
C PHE A 37 2.71 11.22 -0.40
N TYR A 38 3.43 10.22 0.13
CA TYR A 38 3.34 8.85 -0.35
C TYR A 38 1.91 8.31 -0.16
N ALA A 39 1.31 8.49 1.01
CA ALA A 39 -0.06 8.13 1.32
C ALA A 39 -1.05 8.80 0.35
N ALA A 40 -0.92 10.11 0.10
CA ALA A 40 -1.79 10.82 -0.85
C ALA A 40 -1.80 10.15 -2.23
N THR A 41 -0.63 9.76 -2.76
CA THR A 41 -0.56 9.06 -4.04
C THR A 41 -1.22 7.68 -4.00
N LYS A 42 -1.02 6.90 -2.92
CA LYS A 42 -1.59 5.56 -2.77
C LYS A 42 -3.11 5.56 -2.59
N PHE A 43 -3.65 6.51 -1.82
CA PHE A 43 -5.09 6.74 -1.74
C PHE A 43 -5.67 7.18 -3.08
N GLY A 44 -4.92 8.00 -3.85
CA GLY A 44 -5.29 8.39 -5.21
C GLY A 44 -5.43 7.19 -6.15
N LEU A 45 -4.54 6.18 -6.04
CA LEU A 45 -4.64 4.95 -6.82
C LEU A 45 -5.91 4.14 -6.48
N ASP A 46 -6.28 4.04 -5.20
CA ASP A 46 -7.50 3.33 -4.80
C ASP A 46 -8.73 3.99 -5.43
N GLY A 47 -8.85 5.31 -5.33
CA GLY A 47 -9.94 6.08 -5.94
C GLY A 47 -9.97 5.93 -7.48
N PHE A 48 -8.82 6.12 -8.13
CA PHE A 48 -8.69 6.01 -9.58
C PHE A 48 -9.09 4.61 -10.09
N PHE A 49 -8.52 3.55 -9.51
CA PHE A 49 -8.81 2.19 -9.95
C PHE A 49 -10.18 1.68 -9.51
N ALA A 50 -10.74 2.20 -8.41
CA ALA A 50 -12.13 1.96 -8.06
C ALA A 50 -13.08 2.52 -9.14
N SER A 51 -12.84 3.76 -9.61
CA SER A 51 -13.60 4.37 -10.71
C SER A 51 -13.43 3.60 -12.01
N LEU A 52 -12.18 3.33 -12.42
CA LEU A 52 -11.89 2.62 -13.67
C LEU A 52 -12.57 1.24 -13.71
N ARG A 53 -12.61 0.51 -12.59
CA ARG A 53 -13.32 -0.76 -12.51
C ARG A 53 -14.82 -0.62 -12.82
N GLN A 54 -15.46 0.47 -12.42
CA GLN A 54 -16.87 0.72 -12.78
C GLN A 54 -17.01 0.99 -14.27
N GLU A 55 -16.14 1.84 -14.83
CA GLU A 55 -16.14 2.16 -16.26
C GLU A 55 -15.95 0.91 -17.14
N LEU A 56 -15.03 0.02 -16.77
CA LEU A 56 -14.80 -1.25 -17.48
C LEU A 56 -16.05 -2.15 -17.47
N VAL A 57 -16.76 -2.21 -16.34
CA VAL A 57 -18.02 -2.98 -16.23
C VAL A 57 -19.12 -2.35 -17.07
N MET A 58 -19.26 -1.02 -17.04
CA MET A 58 -20.27 -0.29 -17.83
C MET A 58 -20.05 -0.44 -19.34
N GLN A 59 -18.80 -0.59 -19.77
CA GLN A 59 -18.42 -0.77 -21.17
C GLN A 59 -18.31 -2.24 -21.61
N ASP A 60 -18.65 -3.20 -20.75
CA ASP A 60 -18.51 -4.65 -20.99
C ASP A 60 -17.08 -5.05 -21.42
N ILE A 61 -16.07 -4.38 -20.87
CA ILE A 61 -14.65 -4.68 -21.14
C ILE A 61 -14.17 -5.72 -20.13
N ASN A 62 -13.80 -6.90 -20.61
CA ASN A 62 -13.37 -8.03 -19.77
C ASN A 62 -11.93 -7.92 -19.23
N VAL A 63 -11.59 -6.79 -18.62
CA VAL A 63 -10.29 -6.54 -17.96
C VAL A 63 -10.49 -6.45 -16.46
N SER A 64 -9.72 -7.23 -15.70
CA SER A 64 -9.72 -7.15 -14.23
C SER A 64 -8.62 -6.22 -13.76
N VAL A 65 -8.93 -5.47 -12.70
CA VAL A 65 -7.96 -4.65 -11.97
C VAL A 65 -7.88 -5.17 -10.55
N THR A 66 -6.67 -5.51 -10.13
CA THR A 66 -6.38 -6.04 -8.79
C THR A 66 -5.60 -5.01 -8.00
N TYR A 67 -6.17 -4.56 -6.87
CA TYR A 67 -5.51 -3.61 -5.96
C TYR A 67 -4.76 -4.36 -4.85
N CYS A 68 -3.44 -4.15 -4.74
CA CYS A 68 -2.61 -4.88 -3.80
C CYS A 68 -2.38 -4.04 -2.55
N VAL A 69 -2.96 -4.46 -1.43
CA VAL A 69 -2.75 -3.87 -0.10
C VAL A 69 -1.64 -4.63 0.58
N LEU A 70 -0.49 -3.99 0.70
CA LEU A 70 0.74 -4.60 1.19
C LEU A 70 1.15 -4.02 2.55
N GLY A 71 1.43 -4.88 3.51
CA GLY A 71 2.00 -4.53 4.81
C GLY A 71 3.51 -4.34 4.72
N PHE A 72 4.21 -4.50 5.83
CA PHE A 72 5.66 -4.32 5.86
C PHE A 72 6.42 -5.47 5.17
N ILE A 73 7.01 -5.22 4.00
CA ILE A 73 7.77 -6.23 3.22
C ILE A 73 9.26 -5.97 3.32
N GLY A 74 10.05 -7.03 3.58
CA GLY A 74 11.50 -6.97 3.83
C GLY A 74 12.36 -6.72 2.59
N THR A 75 12.18 -5.58 1.93
CA THR A 75 13.07 -5.08 0.89
C THR A 75 14.22 -4.28 1.50
N GLU A 76 15.32 -4.10 0.76
CA GLU A 76 16.45 -3.26 1.20
C GLU A 76 15.99 -1.85 1.61
N THR A 77 15.10 -1.24 0.81
CA THR A 77 14.55 0.09 1.09
C THR A 77 13.72 0.12 2.39
N SER A 78 12.93 -0.92 2.65
CA SER A 78 12.14 -1.02 3.90
C SER A 78 13.03 -1.14 5.14
N GLN A 79 14.16 -1.86 5.02
CA GLN A 79 15.11 -2.06 6.10
C GLN A 79 15.82 -0.74 6.42
N ASN A 80 16.28 -0.03 5.39
CA ASN A 80 16.86 1.30 5.55
C ASN A 80 15.87 2.27 6.22
N PHE A 81 14.57 2.20 5.88
CA PHE A 81 13.53 3.01 6.52
C PHE A 81 13.33 2.68 8.01
N LEU A 82 13.32 1.39 8.38
CA LEU A 82 13.26 0.99 9.79
C LEU A 82 14.43 1.57 10.60
N GLU A 83 15.64 1.49 10.03
CA GLU A 83 16.87 1.95 10.67
C GLU A 83 16.93 3.47 10.80
N GLU A 84 16.64 4.19 9.71
CA GLU A 84 16.65 5.66 9.65
C GLU A 84 15.67 6.26 10.67
N TYR A 85 14.43 5.74 10.68
CA TYR A 85 13.35 6.27 11.50
C TYR A 85 13.17 5.56 12.84
N GLN A 86 14.07 4.64 13.20
CA GLN A 86 14.08 3.92 14.48
C GLN A 86 12.70 3.38 14.87
N LEU A 87 12.01 2.78 13.91
CA LEU A 87 10.70 2.18 14.14
C LEU A 87 10.81 1.01 15.13
N SER A 88 9.69 0.61 15.75
CA SER A 88 9.70 -0.48 16.72
C SER A 88 10.39 -1.73 16.16
N LYS A 89 11.32 -2.30 16.94
CA LYS A 89 12.04 -3.54 16.60
C LYS A 89 11.13 -4.77 16.56
N ASP A 90 9.91 -4.65 17.06
CA ASP A 90 8.91 -5.71 17.04
C ASP A 90 8.24 -5.86 15.66
N ILE A 91 8.49 -4.92 14.72
CA ILE A 91 8.02 -5.03 13.35
C ILE A 91 8.87 -6.07 12.60
N ILE A 92 8.26 -7.22 12.32
CA ILE A 92 8.91 -8.27 11.54
C ILE A 92 8.50 -8.12 10.07
N PRO A 93 9.45 -7.79 9.15
CA PRO A 93 9.16 -7.74 7.73
C PRO A 93 8.76 -9.10 7.17
N SER A 94 7.79 -9.07 6.28
CA SER A 94 7.37 -10.26 5.54
C SER A 94 8.25 -10.51 4.31
N PRO A 95 8.47 -11.78 3.93
CA PRO A 95 9.37 -12.12 2.85
C PRO A 95 8.89 -11.56 1.49
N PRO A 96 9.77 -10.92 0.70
CA PRO A 96 9.41 -10.38 -0.62
C PRO A 96 8.97 -11.44 -1.64
N SER A 97 9.54 -12.65 -1.56
CA SER A 97 9.18 -13.77 -2.45
C SER A 97 7.70 -14.14 -2.33
N ASP A 98 7.20 -14.19 -1.10
CA ASP A 98 5.84 -14.60 -0.80
C ASP A 98 4.86 -13.46 -1.12
N CYS A 99 5.28 -12.21 -0.92
CA CYS A 99 4.57 -11.03 -1.39
C CYS A 99 4.39 -11.08 -2.92
N ALA A 100 5.48 -11.28 -3.67
CA ALA A 100 5.43 -11.38 -5.13
C ALA A 100 4.51 -12.52 -5.58
N MET A 101 4.58 -13.68 -4.91
CA MET A 101 3.69 -14.81 -5.17
C MET A 101 2.22 -14.46 -4.90
N ALA A 102 1.92 -13.75 -3.81
CA ALA A 102 0.56 -13.31 -3.49
C ALA A 102 0.01 -12.38 -4.58
N ILE A 103 0.80 -11.40 -5.02
CA ILE A 103 0.46 -10.47 -6.11
C ILE A 103 0.15 -11.24 -7.40
N ILE A 104 1.05 -12.14 -7.81
CA ILE A 104 0.88 -12.94 -9.04
C ILE A 104 -0.39 -13.78 -8.94
N LYS A 105 -0.60 -14.49 -7.83
CA LYS A 105 -1.79 -15.33 -7.63
C LYS A 105 -3.08 -14.52 -7.66
N GLY A 106 -3.14 -13.39 -6.97
CA GLY A 106 -4.35 -12.58 -6.94
C GLY A 106 -4.64 -11.90 -8.28
N GLY A 107 -3.61 -11.47 -9.01
CA GLY A 107 -3.76 -10.99 -10.39
C GLY A 107 -4.26 -12.09 -11.34
N ALA A 108 -3.66 -13.28 -11.29
CA ALA A 108 -4.06 -14.42 -12.12
C ALA A 108 -5.49 -14.90 -11.82
N THR A 109 -5.92 -14.81 -10.56
CA THR A 109 -7.28 -15.16 -10.12
C THR A 109 -8.27 -14.00 -10.23
N ARG A 110 -7.85 -12.86 -10.80
CA ARG A 110 -8.69 -11.67 -11.01
C ARG A 110 -9.33 -11.16 -9.71
N GLN A 111 -8.63 -11.30 -8.58
CA GLN A 111 -9.10 -10.79 -7.30
C GLN A 111 -9.23 -9.26 -7.35
N ARG A 112 -10.26 -8.73 -6.69
CA ARG A 112 -10.46 -7.28 -6.61
C ARG A 112 -9.38 -6.61 -5.76
N GLU A 113 -9.08 -7.22 -4.61
CA GLU A 113 -8.09 -6.74 -3.65
C GLU A 113 -7.27 -7.93 -3.15
N ILE A 114 -5.96 -7.74 -2.96
CA ILE A 114 -5.04 -8.68 -2.31
C ILE A 114 -4.57 -8.02 -1.02
N TYR A 115 -4.47 -8.79 0.06
CA TYR A 115 -3.91 -8.34 1.33
C TYR A 115 -2.71 -9.21 1.68
N TYR A 116 -1.54 -8.61 1.87
CA TYR A 116 -0.34 -9.35 2.24
C TYR A 116 0.57 -8.51 3.16
N PRO A 117 0.90 -8.96 4.38
CA PRO A 117 0.43 -10.17 5.04
C PRO A 117 -1.06 -10.13 5.28
N TRP A 118 -1.75 -11.24 5.01
CA TRP A 118 -3.21 -11.20 4.91
C TRP A 118 -3.88 -10.75 6.22
N ARG A 119 -3.44 -11.26 7.38
CA ARG A 119 -4.07 -10.93 8.67
C ARG A 119 -3.89 -9.45 8.97
N ASP A 120 -2.65 -9.00 9.03
CA ASP A 120 -2.32 -7.67 9.53
C ASP A 120 -2.89 -6.58 8.61
N ALA A 121 -2.67 -6.71 7.29
CA ALA A 121 -3.17 -5.76 6.32
C ALA A 121 -4.71 -5.75 6.24
N TRP A 122 -5.36 -6.93 6.32
CA TRP A 122 -6.81 -7.00 6.25
C TRP A 122 -7.46 -6.43 7.52
N PHE A 123 -6.99 -6.83 8.71
CA PHE A 123 -7.56 -6.33 9.97
C PHE A 123 -7.37 -4.82 10.10
N ALA A 124 -6.16 -4.30 9.84
CA ALA A 124 -5.90 -2.87 9.98
C ALA A 124 -6.80 -2.03 9.05
N THR A 125 -7.00 -2.47 7.81
CA THR A 125 -7.80 -1.73 6.84
C THR A 125 -9.30 -1.87 7.04
N LYS A 126 -9.79 -3.03 7.47
CA LYS A 126 -11.23 -3.27 7.69
C LYS A 126 -11.74 -2.81 9.04
N LEU A 127 -10.88 -2.70 10.06
CA LEU A 127 -11.26 -2.18 11.38
C LEU A 127 -11.31 -0.65 11.43
N ARG A 128 -10.49 0.04 10.62
CA ARG A 128 -10.40 1.51 10.60
C ARG A 128 -11.76 2.23 10.45
N PRO A 129 -12.70 1.80 9.59
CA PRO A 129 -14.01 2.42 9.50
C PRO A 129 -14.87 2.32 10.78
N PHE A 130 -14.58 1.36 11.66
CA PHE A 130 -15.36 1.12 12.88
C PHE A 130 -14.70 1.70 14.13
N VAL A 131 -13.37 1.66 14.21
CA VAL A 131 -12.60 2.10 15.39
C VAL A 131 -11.38 2.94 14.97
N PRO A 132 -11.58 4.10 14.31
CA PRO A 132 -10.49 4.89 13.75
C PRO A 132 -9.48 5.35 14.79
N ASP A 133 -9.93 5.80 15.96
CA ASP A 133 -9.05 6.28 17.03
C ASP A 133 -8.12 5.19 17.57
N LEU A 134 -8.62 3.96 17.65
CA LEU A 134 -7.82 2.80 18.07
C LEU A 134 -6.76 2.48 17.03
N VAL A 135 -7.13 2.44 15.75
CA VAL A 135 -6.19 2.17 14.66
C VAL A 135 -5.12 3.27 14.62
N ASP A 136 -5.50 4.54 14.73
CA ASP A 136 -4.55 5.65 14.72
C ASP A 136 -3.65 5.65 15.98
N HIS A 137 -4.15 5.20 17.13
CA HIS A 137 -3.35 5.05 18.34
C HIS A 137 -2.30 3.93 18.18
N VAL A 138 -2.72 2.76 17.66
CA VAL A 138 -1.80 1.65 17.36
C VAL A 138 -0.77 2.10 16.34
N THR A 139 -1.17 2.75 15.25
CA THR A 139 -0.24 3.29 14.24
C THR A 139 0.77 4.22 14.89
N ARG A 140 0.35 5.17 15.74
CA ARG A 140 1.26 6.09 16.44
C ARG A 140 2.24 5.38 17.37
N SER A 141 1.84 4.29 18.00
CA SER A 141 2.70 3.52 18.92
C SER A 141 3.91 2.87 18.24
N VAL A 142 3.84 2.68 16.91
CA VAL A 142 4.89 2.07 16.09
C VAL A 142 6.03 3.05 15.79
N PHE A 143 5.73 4.35 15.77
CA PHE A 143 6.69 5.40 15.46
C PHE A 143 7.28 5.98 16.75
N PRO A 144 8.58 6.34 16.77
CA PRO A 144 9.13 7.08 17.89
C PRO A 144 8.46 8.47 18.01
N PRO A 145 8.54 9.11 19.19
CA PRO A 145 8.12 10.50 19.33
C PRO A 145 8.84 11.36 18.30
N LEU A 146 8.09 12.14 17.51
CA LEU A 146 8.66 13.05 16.52
C LEU A 146 9.53 14.09 17.26
N LYS A 147 10.86 13.99 17.11
CA LYS A 147 11.82 14.91 17.72
C LYS A 147 11.90 16.25 16.99
N GLU A 148 11.67 16.24 15.68
CA GLU A 148 11.61 17.43 14.83
C GLU A 148 10.22 17.60 14.22
N LYS A 149 9.87 18.86 13.91
CA LYS A 149 8.62 19.16 13.18
C LYS A 149 8.71 18.52 11.79
N SER A 150 7.62 17.90 11.35
CA SER A 150 7.58 17.32 10.00
C SER A 150 7.91 18.39 8.94
N PRO A 151 8.52 18.02 7.80
CA PRO A 151 8.83 18.94 6.70
C PRO A 151 7.61 19.70 6.16
N LEU A 152 6.40 19.20 6.45
CA LEU A 152 5.14 19.87 6.12
C LEU A 152 4.83 21.10 7.00
N PHE A 153 5.51 21.23 8.15
CA PHE A 153 5.23 22.24 9.17
C PHE A 153 6.42 23.18 9.41
N THR A 154 7.47 23.10 8.60
CA THR A 154 8.47 24.15 8.48
C THR A 154 7.83 25.28 7.67
N VAL A 155 7.17 26.19 8.37
CA VAL A 155 6.80 27.50 7.83
C VAL A 155 8.01 28.40 8.07
N ASP A 156 8.64 28.86 7.00
CA ASP A 156 9.63 29.94 7.07
C ASP A 156 8.99 31.23 7.62
#